data_AF-A0A0M9FQR2-F1
#
_entry.id   AF-A0A0M9FQR2-F1
#
_cell.length_a   1.000
_cell.length_b   1.000
_cell.length_c   1.000
_cell.angle_alpha   90.00
_cell.angle_beta   90.00
_cell.angle_gamma   90.00
#
_symmetry.space_group_name_H-M   'P 1'
#
loop_
_entity.id
_entity.type
_entity.pdbx_description
1 polymer ?
#
loop_
_entity_poly.entity_id
_entity_poly.type
_entity_poly.pdbx_seq_one_letter_code
_entity_poly.pdbx_strand_id
1 'polypeptide(L)'
;MSTASESAPCAVPSKLWRECLKEYDYSPDRPRGACDPQREKFYACVKSWTERTQGTKYAYTQFELPKLCGHEAEKLHQCMMINMFEVSHCQRDMAVLKRCAARHDPEVRRYLEGDEAIAGLENDVEEATGLQRLWYKAIGKL
;
A
#
# COMPACT_ATOMS: atom_id res chain seq x y z
N MET A 1 14.34 26.37 15.66
CA MET A 1 12.88 26.55 15.83
C MET A 1 12.18 25.87 14.66
N SER A 2 11.17 25.05 14.98
CA SER A 2 10.18 24.37 14.12
C SER A 2 10.66 23.25 13.18
N THR A 3 10.65 22.03 13.75
CA THR A 3 10.49 20.74 13.06
C THR A 3 9.09 20.65 12.45
N ALA A 4 8.89 21.20 11.26
CA ALA A 4 7.75 20.82 10.44
C ALA A 4 8.09 19.46 9.81
N SER A 5 7.51 18.39 10.35
CA SER A 5 7.45 17.08 9.70
C SER A 5 7.10 17.29 8.23
N GLU A 6 7.95 16.85 7.31
CA GLU A 6 7.63 16.74 5.88
C GLU A 6 6.49 15.72 5.73
N SER A 7 5.27 16.15 6.05
CA SER A 7 4.08 15.35 5.85
C SER A 7 3.97 15.06 4.37
N ALA A 8 3.75 13.79 4.01
CA ALA A 8 3.56 13.35 2.63
C ALA A 8 2.59 14.29 1.87
N PRO A 9 2.76 14.49 0.55
CA PRO A 9 1.86 15.34 -0.22
C PRO A 9 0.41 14.93 0.03
N CYS A 10 -0.46 15.93 0.22
CA CYS A 10 -1.89 15.70 0.48
C CYS A 10 -2.20 14.94 1.80
N ALA A 11 -1.31 14.95 2.80
CA ALA A 11 -1.53 14.30 4.09
C ALA A 11 -2.84 14.74 4.80
N VAL A 12 -3.16 16.04 4.77
CA VAL A 12 -4.39 16.59 5.39
C VAL A 12 -5.66 16.06 4.72
N PRO A 13 -5.88 16.23 3.41
CA PRO A 13 -7.09 15.68 2.78
C PRO A 13 -7.13 14.15 2.82
N SER A 14 -5.97 13.48 2.81
CA SER A 14 -5.87 12.02 3.03
C SER A 14 -6.36 11.62 4.42
N LYS A 15 -5.98 12.35 5.47
CA LYS A 15 -6.43 12.11 6.85
C LYS A 15 -7.94 12.31 6.98
N LEU A 16 -8.48 13.41 6.46
CA LEU A 16 -9.92 13.70 6.48
C LEU A 16 -10.74 12.63 5.76
N TRP A 17 -10.24 12.13 4.63
CA TRP A 17 -10.89 11.04 3.93
C TRP A 17 -10.88 9.75 4.74
N ARG A 18 -9.73 9.36 5.32
CA ARG A 18 -9.65 8.18 6.20
C ARG A 18 -10.55 8.29 7.43
N GLU A 19 -10.64 9.46 8.07
CA GLU A 19 -11.52 9.69 9.21
C GLU A 19 -12.99 9.53 8.82
N CYS A 20 -13.40 10.07 7.68
CA CYS A 20 -14.73 9.84 7.13
C CYS A 20 -15.00 8.35 6.89
N LEU A 21 -14.08 7.63 6.25
CA LEU A 21 -14.26 6.19 6.02
C LEU A 21 -14.39 5.42 7.35
N LYS A 22 -13.62 5.79 8.39
CA LYS A 22 -13.80 5.18 9.72
C LYS A 22 -15.20 5.39 10.30
N GLU A 23 -15.77 6.56 10.08
CA GLU A 23 -17.10 6.89 10.59
C GLU A 23 -18.20 6.21 9.78
N TYR A 24 -18.08 6.13 8.44
CA TYR A 24 -19.18 5.76 7.55
C TYR A 24 -19.04 4.41 6.83
N ASP A 25 -17.86 3.80 6.76
CA ASP A 25 -17.57 2.65 5.86
C ASP A 25 -17.78 1.26 6.51
N TYR A 26 -18.06 1.19 7.83
CA TYR A 26 -18.15 -0.09 8.56
C TYR A 26 -19.50 -0.38 9.24
N SER A 27 -20.61 0.12 8.69
CA SER A 27 -21.95 -0.28 9.17
C SER A 27 -22.90 -0.52 8.00
N PRO A 28 -23.62 -1.66 7.97
CA PRO A 28 -24.47 -2.07 6.84
C PRO A 28 -25.64 -1.11 6.55
N ASP A 29 -25.94 -0.18 7.45
CA ASP A 29 -27.08 0.73 7.37
C ASP A 29 -26.72 2.15 6.87
N ARG A 30 -25.50 2.37 6.37
CA ARG A 30 -24.98 3.73 6.07
C ARG A 30 -25.26 4.21 4.64
N PRO A 31 -25.45 5.53 4.43
CA PRO A 31 -25.65 6.11 3.10
C PRO A 31 -24.39 5.99 2.23
N ARG A 32 -24.54 5.40 1.04
CA ARG A 32 -23.48 5.35 0.02
C ARG A 32 -23.04 6.76 -0.36
N GLY A 33 -21.73 6.97 -0.52
CA GLY A 33 -21.17 8.26 -0.96
C GLY A 33 -20.97 9.30 0.14
N ALA A 34 -21.16 8.96 1.43
CA ALA A 34 -20.97 9.89 2.54
C ALA A 34 -19.59 10.58 2.57
N CYS A 35 -18.57 9.92 2.01
CA CYS A 35 -17.19 10.40 1.97
C CYS A 35 -16.72 10.90 0.61
N ASP A 36 -17.61 11.03 -0.38
CA ASP A 36 -17.27 11.56 -1.70
C ASP A 36 -16.65 12.96 -1.65
N PRO A 37 -17.12 13.92 -0.82
CA PRO A 37 -16.50 15.24 -0.73
C PRO A 37 -15.03 15.19 -0.27
N GLN A 38 -14.72 14.32 0.69
CA GLN A 38 -13.36 14.14 1.22
C GLN A 38 -12.47 13.42 0.19
N ARG A 39 -13.04 12.42 -0.50
CA ARG A 39 -12.40 11.73 -1.63
C ARG A 39 -12.03 12.70 -2.74
N GLU A 40 -12.96 13.54 -3.18
CA GLU A 40 -12.72 14.54 -4.22
C GLU A 40 -11.61 15.52 -3.84
N LYS A 41 -11.62 16.04 -2.60
CA LYS A 41 -10.56 16.93 -2.08
C LYS A 41 -9.19 16.27 -2.09
N PHE A 42 -9.11 14.99 -1.72
CA PHE A 42 -7.87 14.22 -1.77
C PHE A 42 -7.36 14.09 -3.21
N TYR A 43 -8.19 13.61 -4.13
CA TYR A 43 -7.77 13.43 -5.53
C TYR A 43 -7.49 14.76 -6.24
N ALA A 44 -8.20 15.84 -5.91
CA ALA A 44 -7.89 17.18 -6.43
C ALA A 44 -6.49 17.64 -5.99
N CYS A 45 -6.13 17.39 -4.72
CA CYS A 45 -4.79 17.68 -4.23
C CYS A 45 -3.73 16.84 -4.95
N VAL A 46 -3.95 15.54 -5.11
CA VAL A 46 -3.01 14.65 -5.80
C VAL A 46 -2.80 15.10 -7.25
N LYS A 47 -3.88 15.38 -8.00
CA LYS A 47 -3.81 15.90 -9.37
C LYS A 47 -2.97 17.17 -9.45
N SER A 48 -3.27 18.17 -8.61
CA SER A 48 -2.55 19.44 -8.58
C SER A 48 -1.09 19.29 -8.16
N TRP A 49 -0.79 18.36 -7.25
CA TRP A 49 0.58 18.08 -6.84
C TRP A 49 1.37 17.43 -7.99
N THR A 50 0.83 16.37 -8.60
CA THR A 50 1.46 15.66 -9.73
C THR A 50 1.75 16.60 -10.90
N GLU A 51 0.79 17.44 -11.28
CA GLU A 51 0.98 18.43 -12.35
C GLU A 51 2.11 19.41 -12.04
N ARG A 52 2.24 19.85 -10.78
CA ARG A 52 3.27 20.81 -10.36
C ARG A 52 4.65 20.20 -10.21
N THR A 53 4.75 18.97 -9.72
CA THR A 53 6.04 18.37 -9.33
C THR A 53 6.61 17.40 -10.36
N GLN A 54 5.75 16.73 -11.12
CA GLN A 54 6.16 15.70 -12.09
C GLN A 54 6.05 16.17 -13.54
N GLY A 55 5.42 17.33 -13.79
CA GLY A 55 5.23 17.88 -15.14
C GLY A 55 4.33 17.00 -16.02
N THR A 56 3.62 16.05 -15.42
CA THR A 56 2.71 15.12 -16.08
C THR A 56 1.30 15.31 -15.54
N LYS A 57 0.29 15.01 -16.37
CA LYS A 57 -1.09 14.93 -15.88
C LYS A 57 -1.25 13.66 -15.08
N TYR A 58 -1.90 13.76 -13.93
CA TYR A 58 -2.31 12.59 -13.17
C TYR A 58 -3.16 11.66 -14.04
N ALA A 59 -2.68 10.43 -14.25
CA ALA A 59 -3.43 9.37 -14.89
C ALA A 59 -3.74 8.29 -13.84
N TYR A 60 -5.02 8.04 -13.58
CA TYR A 60 -5.44 7.00 -12.64
C TYR A 60 -4.93 5.61 -13.03
N THR A 61 -4.69 5.40 -14.33
CA THR A 61 -4.16 4.17 -14.91
C THR A 61 -2.69 3.91 -14.58
N GLN A 62 -1.91 4.92 -14.16
CA GLN A 62 -0.49 4.76 -13.78
C GLN A 62 -0.32 4.01 -12.44
N PHE A 63 -1.40 3.87 -11.68
CA PHE A 63 -1.41 3.15 -10.42
C PHE A 63 -2.38 1.98 -10.44
N GLU A 64 -2.80 1.54 -11.65
CA GLU A 64 -3.55 0.31 -11.78
C GLU A 64 -2.65 -0.85 -11.39
N LEU A 65 -3.07 -1.58 -10.36
CA LEU A 65 -2.35 -2.76 -9.92
C LEU A 65 -2.26 -3.77 -11.07
N PRO A 66 -1.07 -4.34 -11.37
CA PRO A 66 -0.97 -5.40 -12.36
C PRO A 66 -1.98 -6.51 -12.04
N LYS A 67 -2.77 -6.96 -13.03
CA LYS A 67 -3.80 -7.99 -12.83
C LYS A 67 -3.26 -9.27 -12.19
N LEU A 68 -1.98 -9.56 -12.42
CA LEU A 68 -1.24 -10.68 -11.84
C LEU A 68 -1.13 -10.62 -10.31
N CYS A 69 -1.23 -9.42 -9.72
CA CYS A 69 -1.16 -9.17 -8.28
C CYS A 69 -2.54 -9.10 -7.60
N GLY A 70 -3.61 -9.49 -8.29
CA GLY A 70 -4.98 -9.40 -7.77
C GLY A 70 -5.20 -10.25 -6.50
N HIS A 71 -4.49 -11.37 -6.37
CA HIS A 71 -4.58 -12.23 -5.19
C HIS A 71 -3.97 -11.57 -3.95
N GLU A 72 -2.81 -10.95 -4.09
CA GLU A 72 -2.14 -10.20 -3.02
C GLU A 72 -2.96 -8.97 -2.63
N ALA A 73 -3.62 -8.33 -3.59
CA ALA A 73 -4.51 -7.19 -3.34
C ALA A 73 -5.72 -7.58 -2.52
N GLU A 74 -6.34 -8.72 -2.84
CA GLU A 74 -7.47 -9.27 -2.09
C GLU A 74 -7.08 -9.62 -0.66
N LYS A 75 -5.91 -10.23 -0.45
CA LYS A 75 -5.40 -10.51 0.90
C LYS A 75 -5.21 -9.24 1.73
N LEU A 76 -4.60 -8.22 1.15
CA LEU A 76 -4.47 -6.92 1.84
C LEU A 76 -5.85 -6.34 2.14
N HIS A 77 -6.78 -6.38 1.18
CA HIS A 77 -8.14 -5.89 1.39
C HIS A 77 -8.83 -6.60 2.55
N GLN A 78 -8.77 -7.93 2.61
CA GLN A 78 -9.32 -8.72 3.71
C GLN A 78 -8.68 -8.36 5.06
N CYS A 79 -7.34 -8.22 5.11
CA CYS A 79 -6.67 -7.78 6.33
C CYS A 79 -7.19 -6.41 6.79
N MET A 80 -7.31 -5.45 5.86
CA MET A 80 -7.81 -4.12 6.14
C MET A 80 -9.25 -4.16 6.65
N MET A 81 -10.13 -4.96 6.03
CA MET A 81 -11.51 -5.15 6.49
C MET A 81 -11.59 -5.69 7.93
N ILE A 82 -10.77 -6.70 8.25
CA ILE A 82 -10.74 -7.32 9.59
C ILE A 82 -10.19 -6.34 10.64
N ASN A 83 -9.19 -5.56 10.29
CA ASN A 83 -8.49 -4.66 11.20
C ASN A 83 -8.98 -3.20 11.12
N MET A 84 -10.21 -2.98 10.64
CA MET A 84 -10.81 -1.63 10.56
C MET A 84 -9.92 -0.61 9.82
N PHE A 85 -9.18 -1.09 8.82
CA PHE A 85 -8.28 -0.33 7.96
C PHE A 85 -7.11 0.30 8.72
N GLU A 86 -6.72 -0.30 9.84
CA GLU A 86 -5.50 0.01 10.56
C GLU A 86 -4.29 -0.62 9.87
N VAL A 87 -3.60 0.18 9.06
CA VAL A 87 -2.48 -0.26 8.21
C VAL A 87 -1.34 -0.89 9.01
N SER A 88 -1.12 -0.48 10.26
CA SER A 88 -0.10 -1.06 11.16
C SER A 88 -0.30 -2.56 11.37
N HIS A 89 -1.52 -3.06 11.32
CA HIS A 89 -1.81 -4.50 11.45
C HIS A 89 -1.68 -5.28 10.14
N CYS A 90 -1.59 -4.58 9.00
CA CYS A 90 -1.55 -5.18 7.66
C CYS A 90 -0.23 -4.89 6.91
N GLN A 91 0.84 -4.54 7.64
CA GLN A 91 2.13 -4.17 7.05
C GLN A 91 2.73 -5.30 6.20
N ARG A 92 2.56 -6.56 6.63
CA ARG A 92 3.06 -7.72 5.88
C ARG A 92 2.35 -7.90 4.55
N ASP A 93 1.01 -7.92 4.54
CA ASP A 93 0.24 -8.05 3.30
C ASP A 93 0.48 -6.87 2.35
N MET A 94 0.66 -5.67 2.91
CA MET A 94 1.03 -4.46 2.16
C MET A 94 2.40 -4.63 1.50
N ALA A 95 3.40 -5.12 2.22
CA ALA A 95 4.74 -5.35 1.69
C ALA A 95 4.74 -6.44 0.60
N VAL A 96 3.93 -7.49 0.75
CA VAL A 96 3.77 -8.55 -0.26
C VAL A 96 3.15 -7.99 -1.55
N LEU A 97 2.09 -7.18 -1.43
CA LEU A 97 1.46 -6.52 -2.57
C LEU A 97 2.44 -5.58 -3.30
N LYS A 98 3.16 -4.75 -2.54
CA LYS A 98 4.21 -3.85 -3.06
C LYS A 98 5.27 -4.63 -3.84
N ARG A 99 5.75 -5.75 -3.28
CA ARG A 99 6.73 -6.61 -3.94
C ARG A 99 6.20 -7.20 -5.23
N CYS A 100 4.95 -7.66 -5.25
CA CYS A 100 4.32 -8.15 -6.48
C CYS A 100 4.26 -7.05 -7.56
N ALA A 101 3.78 -5.86 -7.19
CA ALA A 101 3.67 -4.74 -8.12
C ALA A 101 5.05 -4.34 -8.67
N ALA A 102 6.08 -4.22 -7.82
CA ALA A 102 7.45 -3.93 -8.25
C ALA A 102 8.06 -4.99 -9.19
N ARG A 103 7.64 -6.25 -9.11
CA ARG A 103 8.09 -7.29 -10.07
C ARG A 103 7.49 -7.09 -11.46
N HIS A 104 6.24 -6.64 -11.54
CA HIS A 104 5.47 -6.60 -12.78
C HIS A 104 5.37 -5.21 -13.42
N ASP A 105 5.65 -4.15 -12.67
CA ASP A 105 5.61 -2.77 -13.14
C ASP A 105 6.95 -2.05 -12.83
N PRO A 106 7.72 -1.67 -13.87
CA PRO A 106 8.99 -0.97 -13.71
C PRO A 106 8.86 0.43 -13.09
N GLU A 107 7.74 1.12 -13.31
CA GLU A 107 7.48 2.44 -12.73
C GLU A 107 7.23 2.29 -11.22
N VAL A 108 6.41 1.31 -10.84
CA VAL A 108 6.19 0.97 -9.42
C VAL A 108 7.49 0.53 -8.75
N ARG A 109 8.34 -0.25 -9.44
CA ARG A 109 9.67 -0.62 -8.92
C ARG A 109 10.50 0.61 -8.59
N ARG A 110 10.57 1.58 -9.50
CA ARG A 110 11.34 2.82 -9.31
C ARG A 110 10.80 3.64 -8.14
N TYR A 111 9.48 3.72 -8.00
CA TYR A 111 8.84 4.43 -6.89
C TYR A 111 9.07 3.77 -5.52
N LEU A 112 9.32 2.47 -5.49
CA LEU A 112 9.54 1.69 -4.27
C LEU A 112 11.03 1.43 -4.00
N GLU A 113 11.94 2.08 -4.75
CA GLU A 113 13.38 2.02 -4.46
C GLU A 113 13.65 2.54 -3.04
N GLY A 114 14.24 1.68 -2.19
CA GLY A 114 14.52 2.00 -0.79
C GLY A 114 13.37 1.77 0.18
N ASP A 115 12.24 1.17 -0.23
CA ASP A 115 11.16 0.80 0.69
C ASP A 115 11.62 -0.36 1.61
N GLU A 116 11.87 -0.02 2.88
CA GLU A 116 12.36 -0.96 3.91
C GLU A 116 11.44 -2.18 4.11
N ALA A 117 10.13 -2.01 3.88
CA ALA A 117 9.18 -3.11 4.05
C ALA A 117 9.35 -4.20 2.98
N ILE A 118 9.83 -3.84 1.79
CA ILE A 118 10.15 -4.79 0.73
C ILE A 118 11.48 -5.49 1.03
N ALA A 119 12.49 -4.74 1.47
CA ALA A 119 13.80 -5.30 1.85
C ALA A 119 13.69 -6.31 2.99
N GLY A 120 12.85 -6.03 4.00
CA GLY A 120 12.57 -6.96 5.11
C GLY A 120 12.00 -8.30 4.64
N LEU A 121 11.12 -8.31 3.63
CA LEU A 121 10.57 -9.55 3.07
C LEU A 121 11.58 -10.40 2.29
N GLU A 122 12.62 -9.79 1.74
CA GLU A 122 13.68 -10.54 1.05
C GLU A 122 14.56 -11.29 2.04
N ASN A 123 14.90 -10.62 3.15
CA ASN A 123 15.61 -11.22 4.27
C ASN A 123 14.79 -12.36 4.91
N ASP A 124 13.49 -12.18 5.13
CA ASP A 124 12.62 -13.23 5.68
C ASP A 124 12.56 -14.49 4.79
N VAL A 125 12.56 -14.31 3.46
CA VAL A 125 12.53 -15.42 2.51
C VAL A 125 13.89 -16.11 2.42
N GLU A 126 15.00 -15.37 2.42
CA GLU A 126 16.34 -15.94 2.48
C GLU A 126 16.57 -16.71 3.80
N GLU A 127 16.06 -16.20 4.92
CA GLU A 127 16.15 -16.87 6.22
C GLU A 127 15.28 -18.14 6.24
N ALA A 128 14.04 -18.07 5.77
CA ALA A 128 13.14 -19.22 5.68
C ALA A 128 13.66 -20.30 4.72
N THR A 129 14.18 -19.91 3.55
CA THR A 129 14.75 -20.86 2.57
C THR A 129 16.10 -21.42 3.04
N GLY A 130 16.90 -20.63 3.76
CA GLY A 130 18.13 -21.07 4.43
C GLY A 130 17.85 -22.11 5.52
N LEU A 131 16.87 -21.86 6.38
CA LEU A 131 16.38 -22.80 7.38
C LEU A 131 15.80 -24.07 6.74
N GLN A 132 15.01 -23.93 5.67
CA GLN A 132 14.43 -25.06 4.96
C GLN A 132 15.51 -25.93 4.29
N ARG A 133 16.56 -25.32 3.72
CA ARG A 133 17.74 -26.04 3.19
C ARG A 133 18.51 -26.76 4.29
N LEU A 134 18.71 -26.13 5.45
CA LEU A 134 19.36 -26.76 6.60
C LEU A 134 18.54 -27.96 7.09
N TRP A 135 17.21 -27.81 7.13
CA TRP A 135 16.30 -28.90 7.50
C TRP A 135 16.36 -30.06 6.50
N TYR A 136 16.31 -29.78 5.19
CA TYR A 136 16.44 -30.80 4.14
C TYR A 136 17.78 -31.54 4.18
N LYS A 137 18.87 -30.85 4.52
CA LYS A 137 20.19 -31.46 4.74
C LYS A 137 20.20 -32.36 5.99
N ALA A 138 19.56 -31.92 7.08
CA ALA A 138 19.47 -32.69 8.33
C ALA A 138 18.65 -33.97 8.19
N ILE A 139 17.61 -33.98 7.33
CA ILE A 139 16.79 -35.17 7.05
C ILE A 139 17.29 -36.00 5.84
N GLY A 140 18.47 -35.69 5.29
CA GLY A 140 19.08 -36.45 4.20
C GLY A 140 18.32 -36.41 2.87
N LYS A 141 17.54 -35.35 2.61
CA LYS A 141 16.77 -35.15 1.36
C LYS A 141 17.47 -34.22 0.36
N LEU A 142 18.73 -33.88 0.59
CA LEU A 142 19.59 -33.05 -0.26
C LEU A 142 20.87 -33.82 -0.62
#